data_AF-A0A538K9K7-F1
#
_entry.id   AF-A0A538K9K7-F1
#
_cell.length_a   1.000
_cell.length_b   1.000
_cell.length_c   1.000
_cell.angle_alpha   90.00
_cell.angle_beta   90.00
_cell.angle_gamma   90.00
#
_symmetry.space_group_name_H-M   'P 1'
#
loop_
_entity.id
_entity.type
_entity.pdbx_description
1 polymer ?
#
loop_
_entity_poly.entity_id
_entity_poly.type
_entity_poly.pdbx_seq_one_letter_code
_entity_poly.pdbx_strand_id
1 'polypeptide(L)'
;IEVVRNDHATVEELLIRGYDRVVVSPGPCTPNEAGISLEAVRRFPAGNIPTLGVCLGHQALVQAWGGEVVVGEPVHGKTIKIEHDGRTIFHALRRPLEVGRYHSLVVDPQLPAVLERSASGDGDGDGIVMAVRHRELPAEGVQFHPESVLTEQGRDLLRNFLERTP
;
A
#
# COMPACT_ATOMS: atom_id res chain seq x y z
N ILE A 1 -14.82 8.58 -10.18
CA ILE A 1 -13.62 7.73 -10.17
C ILE A 1 -12.99 7.84 -11.56
N GLU A 2 -11.72 8.20 -11.63
CA GLU A 2 -10.95 8.26 -12.87
C GLU A 2 -9.77 7.30 -12.75
N VAL A 3 -9.43 6.59 -13.83
CA VAL A 3 -8.28 5.68 -13.89
C VAL A 3 -7.27 6.26 -14.87
N VAL A 4 -6.07 6.54 -14.39
CA VAL A 4 -4.97 7.10 -15.18
C VAL A 4 -3.83 6.10 -15.22
N ARG A 5 -3.36 5.76 -16.42
CA ARG A 5 -2.17 4.92 -16.59
C ARG A 5 -0.92 5.69 -16.17
N ASN A 6 0.05 4.98 -15.59
CA ASN A 6 1.25 5.58 -15.01
C ASN A 6 2.21 6.27 -16.00
N ASP A 7 1.96 6.13 -17.30
CA ASP A 7 2.75 6.64 -18.42
C ASP A 7 2.01 7.70 -19.27
N HIS A 8 0.77 8.05 -18.89
CA HIS A 8 -0.11 8.93 -19.69
C HIS A 8 -0.26 10.37 -19.17
N ALA A 9 0.20 10.66 -17.96
CA ALA A 9 0.14 12.00 -17.36
C ALA A 9 1.29 12.18 -16.36
N THR A 10 1.65 13.41 -16.05
CA THR A 10 2.58 13.76 -14.97
C THR A 10 1.84 13.93 -13.64
N VAL A 11 2.52 13.78 -12.51
CA VAL A 11 1.89 14.00 -11.19
C VAL A 11 1.43 15.45 -11.01
N GLU A 12 2.17 16.40 -11.58
CA GLU A 12 1.80 17.83 -11.60
C GLU A 12 0.43 18.06 -12.24
N GLU A 13 0.21 17.49 -13.43
CA GLU A 13 -1.07 17.56 -14.15
C GLU A 13 -2.22 16.87 -13.41
N LEU A 14 -1.93 15.88 -12.57
CA LEU A 14 -2.95 15.19 -11.79
C LEU A 14 -3.31 15.94 -10.50
N LEU A 15 -2.35 16.62 -9.87
CA LEU A 15 -2.60 17.41 -8.66
C LEU A 15 -3.59 18.54 -8.90
N ILE A 16 -3.54 19.18 -10.07
CA ILE A 16 -4.46 20.27 -10.43
C ILE A 16 -5.90 19.82 -10.66
N ARG A 17 -6.16 18.51 -10.77
CA ARG A 17 -7.51 17.97 -11.02
C ARG A 17 -8.38 17.89 -9.77
N GLY A 18 -7.81 18.11 -8.58
CA GLY A 18 -8.55 18.21 -7.33
C GLY A 18 -9.16 16.89 -6.86
N TYR A 19 -8.42 15.78 -6.95
CA TYR A 19 -8.87 14.49 -6.42
C TYR A 19 -8.92 14.52 -4.88
N ASP A 20 -10.00 13.99 -4.31
CA ASP A 20 -10.13 13.84 -2.86
C ASP A 20 -9.22 12.73 -2.31
N ARG A 21 -8.95 11.70 -3.12
CA ARG A 21 -8.21 10.48 -2.72
C ARG A 21 -7.53 9.85 -3.92
N VAL A 22 -6.40 9.18 -3.68
CA VAL A 22 -5.64 8.48 -4.72
C VAL A 22 -5.39 7.03 -4.31
N VAL A 23 -5.56 6.11 -5.25
CA VAL A 23 -5.11 4.72 -5.11
C VAL A 23 -4.04 4.47 -6.16
N VAL A 24 -2.86 4.07 -5.71
CA VAL A 24 -1.77 3.62 -6.59
C VAL A 24 -1.80 2.10 -6.59
N SER A 25 -2.35 1.53 -7.66
CA SER A 25 -2.63 0.10 -7.79
C SER A 25 -1.56 -0.60 -8.65
N PRO A 26 -1.53 -1.94 -8.68
CA PRO A 26 -0.46 -2.66 -9.37
C PRO A 26 -0.50 -2.52 -10.90
N GLY A 27 0.68 -2.58 -11.50
CA GLY A 27 0.90 -2.85 -12.92
C GLY A 27 1.81 -4.07 -13.09
N PRO A 28 1.94 -4.63 -14.31
CA PRO A 28 2.75 -5.83 -14.58
C PRO A 28 4.28 -5.61 -14.47
N CYS A 29 4.73 -4.44 -14.00
CA CYS A 29 6.11 -4.00 -14.03
C CYS A 29 6.72 -3.95 -12.63
N THR A 30 8.05 -3.93 -12.55
CA THR A 30 8.76 -3.76 -11.27
C THR A 30 8.58 -2.34 -10.71
N PRO A 31 8.77 -2.11 -9.40
CA PRO A 31 8.64 -0.76 -8.81
C PRO A 31 9.53 0.28 -9.50
N ASN A 32 10.71 -0.13 -9.97
CA ASN A 32 11.67 0.71 -10.67
C ASN A 32 11.20 1.15 -12.07
N GLU A 33 10.18 0.49 -12.62
CA GLU A 33 9.57 0.77 -13.92
C GLU A 33 8.16 1.37 -13.76
N ALA A 34 7.75 1.73 -12.54
CA ALA A 34 6.36 2.08 -12.22
C ALA A 34 5.93 3.48 -12.71
N GLY A 35 6.67 4.11 -13.63
CA GLY A 35 6.35 5.42 -14.20
C GLY A 35 6.18 6.48 -13.11
N ILE A 36 5.08 7.23 -13.15
CA ILE A 36 4.79 8.27 -12.15
C ILE A 36 4.45 7.73 -10.75
N SER A 37 4.33 6.41 -10.55
CA SER A 37 3.80 5.84 -9.31
C SER A 37 4.63 6.20 -8.08
N LEU A 38 5.97 6.19 -8.20
CA LEU A 38 6.90 6.62 -7.13
C LEU A 38 6.71 8.09 -6.77
N GLU A 39 6.49 8.94 -7.77
CA GLU A 39 6.25 10.36 -7.51
C GLU A 39 4.84 10.57 -6.93
N ALA A 40 3.83 9.83 -7.40
CA ALA A 40 2.45 9.94 -6.95
C ALA A 40 2.31 9.62 -5.45
N VAL A 41 2.87 8.49 -4.99
CA VAL A 41 2.85 8.09 -3.57
C VAL A 41 3.61 9.04 -2.65
N ARG A 42 4.42 9.95 -3.20
CA ARG A 42 5.13 10.99 -2.45
C ARG A 42 4.38 12.32 -2.47
N ARG A 43 3.98 12.79 -3.66
CA ARG A 43 3.43 14.14 -3.89
C ARG A 43 1.97 14.27 -3.44
N PHE A 44 1.13 13.26 -3.66
CA PHE A 44 -0.28 13.35 -3.24
C PHE A 44 -0.41 13.46 -1.72
N PRO A 45 0.24 12.60 -0.91
CA PRO A 45 0.22 12.77 0.55
C PRO A 45 0.85 14.08 1.01
N ALA A 46 1.91 14.57 0.35
CA ALA A 46 2.51 15.86 0.66
C ALA A 46 1.56 17.04 0.39
N GLY A 47 0.63 16.88 -0.55
CA GLY A 47 -0.50 17.78 -0.79
C GLY A 47 -1.70 17.54 0.14
N ASN A 48 -1.53 16.73 1.20
CA ASN A 48 -2.57 16.30 2.13
C ASN A 48 -3.73 15.52 1.49
N ILE A 49 -3.47 14.81 0.40
CA ILE A 49 -4.45 13.97 -0.30
C ILE A 49 -4.26 12.52 0.16
N PRO A 50 -5.26 11.89 0.81
CA PRO A 50 -5.18 10.50 1.23
C PRO A 50 -4.81 9.56 0.08
N THR A 51 -3.74 8.80 0.28
CA THR A 51 -3.18 7.91 -0.75
C THR A 51 -3.03 6.49 -0.22
N LEU A 52 -3.57 5.53 -0.97
CA LEU A 52 -3.42 4.09 -0.69
C LEU A 52 -2.58 3.42 -1.78
N GLY A 53 -1.43 2.87 -1.39
CA GLY A 53 -0.61 2.01 -2.25
C GLY A 53 -1.04 0.55 -2.12
N VAL A 54 -1.39 -0.11 -3.22
CA VAL A 54 -1.77 -1.53 -3.24
C VAL A 54 -0.74 -2.34 -4.01
N CYS A 55 -0.22 -3.40 -3.40
CA CYS A 55 0.78 -4.29 -3.99
C CYS A 55 2.03 -3.55 -4.50
N LEU A 56 2.11 -3.28 -5.82
CA LEU A 56 3.20 -2.49 -6.39
C LEU A 56 3.19 -1.06 -5.85
N GLY A 57 2.01 -0.49 -5.62
CA GLY A 57 1.89 0.84 -5.02
C GLY A 57 2.38 0.88 -3.57
N HIS A 58 2.25 -0.23 -2.82
CA HIS A 58 2.84 -0.35 -1.48
C HIS A 58 4.36 -0.36 -1.55
N GLN A 59 4.94 -1.12 -2.48
CA GLN A 59 6.38 -1.18 -2.72
C GLN A 59 6.93 0.18 -3.16
N ALA A 60 6.25 0.84 -4.10
CA ALA A 60 6.57 2.20 -4.53
C ALA A 60 6.49 3.19 -3.38
N LEU A 61 5.46 3.11 -2.53
CA LEU A 61 5.32 3.97 -1.35
C LEU A 61 6.52 3.81 -0.42
N VAL A 62 6.92 2.58 -0.11
CA VAL A 62 8.08 2.34 0.76
C VAL A 62 9.37 2.88 0.14
N GLN A 63 9.62 2.61 -1.13
CA GLN A 63 10.82 3.10 -1.83
C GLN A 63 10.86 4.62 -1.93
N ALA A 64 9.71 5.27 -2.18
CA ALA A 64 9.63 6.72 -2.29
C ALA A 64 10.03 7.46 -0.99
N TRP A 65 10.02 6.75 0.15
CA TRP A 65 10.43 7.26 1.46
C TRP A 65 11.73 6.63 1.97
N GLY A 66 12.50 5.98 1.10
CA GLY A 66 13.84 5.48 1.38
C GLY A 66 13.91 4.08 2.00
N GLY A 67 12.81 3.31 1.97
CA GLY A 67 12.83 1.90 2.32
C GLY A 67 13.22 1.01 1.15
N GLU A 68 13.55 -0.25 1.45
CA GLU A 68 13.99 -1.22 0.45
C GLU A 68 12.92 -2.26 0.11
N VAL A 69 12.94 -2.75 -1.12
CA VAL A 69 12.11 -3.87 -1.60
C VAL A 69 13.06 -4.99 -2.00
N VAL A 70 12.89 -6.13 -1.36
CA VAL A 70 13.77 -7.29 -1.47
C VAL A 70 13.02 -8.49 -2.01
N VAL A 71 13.76 -9.48 -2.50
CA VAL A 71 13.18 -10.77 -2.89
C VAL A 71 12.90 -11.57 -1.62
N GLY A 72 11.63 -11.82 -1.33
CA GLY A 72 11.20 -12.74 -0.29
C GLY A 72 10.85 -14.12 -0.85
N GLU A 73 10.27 -14.97 -0.01
CA GLU A 73 9.83 -16.29 -0.43
C GLU A 73 8.73 -16.20 -1.51
N PRO A 74 8.84 -16.98 -2.61
CA PRO A 74 7.81 -17.02 -3.64
C PRO A 74 6.49 -17.55 -3.09
N VAL A 75 5.45 -16.71 -3.13
CA VAL A 75 4.08 -17.12 -2.77
C VAL A 75 3.14 -16.81 -3.92
N HIS A 76 2.46 -17.85 -4.41
CA HIS A 76 1.46 -17.74 -5.46
C HIS A 76 0.09 -18.17 -4.92
N GLY A 77 -0.86 -17.22 -4.87
CA GLY A 77 -2.27 -17.50 -4.68
C GLY A 77 -2.60 -18.24 -3.38
N LYS A 78 -1.96 -17.86 -2.27
CA LYS A 78 -2.27 -18.41 -0.94
C LYS A 78 -2.87 -17.33 -0.05
N THR A 79 -3.85 -17.73 0.75
CA THR A 79 -4.28 -16.91 1.88
C THR A 79 -3.30 -17.06 3.03
N ILE A 80 -3.00 -15.95 3.68
CA ILE A 80 -2.20 -15.90 4.89
C ILE A 80 -2.94 -15.10 5.94
N LYS A 81 -2.60 -15.32 7.22
CA LYS A 81 -3.08 -14.48 8.31
C LYS A 81 -2.11 -13.33 8.53
N ILE A 82 -2.65 -12.15 8.79
CA ILE A 82 -1.87 -10.98 9.18
C ILE A 82 -2.37 -10.42 10.51
N GLU A 83 -1.44 -9.95 11.32
CA GLU A 83 -1.70 -9.12 12.48
C GLU A 83 -1.64 -7.64 12.07
N HIS A 84 -2.52 -6.83 12.62
CA HIS A 84 -2.58 -5.39 12.34
C HIS A 84 -2.90 -4.54 13.56
N ASP A 85 -2.56 -3.26 13.50
CA ASP A 85 -2.73 -2.33 14.63
C ASP A 85 -4.19 -1.91 14.90
N GLY A 86 -5.08 -2.11 13.93
CA GLY A 86 -6.51 -1.79 14.04
C GLY A 86 -6.82 -0.30 13.92
N ARG A 87 -5.85 0.48 13.43
CA ARG A 87 -5.95 1.92 13.20
C ARG A 87 -6.26 2.18 11.72
N THR A 88 -6.82 3.35 11.45
CA THR A 88 -7.04 3.89 10.09
C THR A 88 -7.74 2.91 9.14
N ILE A 89 -7.09 2.45 8.07
CA ILE A 89 -7.65 1.49 7.10
C ILE A 89 -8.00 0.14 7.74
N PHE A 90 -7.39 -0.20 8.88
CA PHE A 90 -7.67 -1.43 9.63
C PHE A 90 -8.72 -1.25 10.75
N HIS A 91 -9.38 -0.09 10.82
CA HIS A 91 -10.41 0.15 11.82
C HIS A 91 -11.55 -0.87 11.76
N ALA A 92 -11.94 -1.41 12.91
CA ALA A 92 -13.03 -2.39 13.04
C ALA A 92 -12.86 -3.68 12.20
N LEU A 93 -11.65 -4.00 11.75
CA LEU A 93 -11.36 -5.28 11.09
C LEU A 93 -10.97 -6.37 12.12
N ARG A 94 -11.24 -7.63 11.76
CA ARG A 94 -10.87 -8.80 12.56
C ARG A 94 -9.36 -8.95 12.69
N ARG A 95 -8.92 -9.46 13.85
CA ARG A 95 -7.52 -9.77 14.14
C ARG A 95 -7.38 -11.22 14.64
N PRO A 96 -6.55 -12.06 14.00
CA PRO A 96 -5.88 -11.83 12.71
C PRO A 96 -6.86 -11.68 11.54
N LEU A 97 -6.40 -11.07 10.45
CA LEU A 97 -7.15 -10.92 9.19
C LEU A 97 -6.60 -11.88 8.12
N GLU A 98 -7.47 -12.56 7.37
CA GLU A 98 -7.06 -13.40 6.24
C GLU A 98 -6.95 -12.59 4.94
N VAL A 99 -5.78 -12.62 4.28
CA VAL A 99 -5.51 -11.85 3.05
C VAL A 99 -4.85 -12.69 1.97
N GLY A 100 -5.13 -12.37 0.69
CA GLY A 100 -4.47 -13.04 -0.44
C GLY A 100 -3.08 -12.47 -0.75
N ARG A 101 -2.07 -13.35 -0.88
CA ARG A 101 -0.70 -12.99 -1.29
C ARG A 101 -0.34 -13.60 -2.66
N TYR A 102 0.30 -12.79 -3.50
CA TYR A 102 0.50 -13.10 -4.93
C TYR A 102 1.93 -12.86 -5.45
N HIS A 103 2.87 -12.35 -4.64
CA HIS A 103 4.16 -11.88 -5.13
C HIS A 103 5.34 -12.32 -4.24
N SER A 104 6.50 -12.55 -4.90
CA SER A 104 7.78 -12.86 -4.26
C SER A 104 8.48 -11.61 -3.71
N LEU A 105 8.22 -10.42 -4.24
CA LEU A 105 8.78 -9.18 -3.72
C LEU A 105 8.08 -8.75 -2.44
N VAL A 106 8.87 -8.38 -1.43
CA VAL A 106 8.42 -7.90 -0.13
C VAL A 106 9.23 -6.67 0.28
N VAL A 107 8.69 -5.90 1.22
CA VAL A 107 9.40 -4.76 1.81
C VAL A 107 10.36 -5.26 2.90
N ASP A 108 11.55 -4.69 2.94
CA ASP A 108 12.52 -4.94 4.02
C ASP A 108 11.94 -4.46 5.38
N PRO A 109 12.04 -5.27 6.45
CA PRO A 109 11.53 -4.87 7.77
C PRO A 109 12.26 -3.66 8.38
N GLN A 110 13.46 -3.31 7.91
CA GLN A 110 14.19 -2.10 8.29
C GLN A 110 13.57 -0.87 7.61
N LEU A 111 12.42 -0.45 8.12
CA LEU A 111 11.69 0.69 7.60
C LEU A 111 12.38 2.02 7.96
N PRO A 112 12.37 3.01 7.04
CA PRO A 112 12.81 4.36 7.35
C PRO A 112 11.93 4.97 8.45
N ALA A 113 12.50 5.85 9.28
CA ALA A 113 11.83 6.39 10.47
C ALA A 113 10.50 7.08 10.18
N VAL A 114 10.28 7.60 8.97
CA VAL A 114 9.03 8.26 8.54
C VAL A 114 7.87 7.28 8.30
N LEU A 115 8.18 5.98 8.15
CA LEU A 115 7.20 4.92 8.00
C LEU A 115 7.10 4.11 9.30
N GLU A 116 5.89 3.65 9.58
CA GLU A 116 5.61 2.64 10.60
C GLU A 116 4.96 1.42 9.98
N ARG A 117 5.34 0.24 10.46
CA ARG A 117 4.65 -1.01 10.12
C ARG A 117 3.27 -1.01 10.78
N SER A 118 2.22 -1.18 9.99
CA SER A 118 0.82 -1.20 10.44
C SER A 118 0.17 -2.59 10.36
N ALA A 119 0.76 -3.50 9.58
CA ALA A 119 0.43 -4.93 9.60
C ALA A 119 1.65 -5.82 9.27
N SER A 120 1.66 -7.03 9.81
CA SER A 120 2.68 -8.06 9.59
C SER A 120 2.05 -9.43 9.37
N GLY A 121 2.62 -10.21 8.46
CA GLY A 121 2.25 -11.61 8.25
C GLY A 121 3.32 -12.58 8.75
N ASP A 122 2.96 -13.85 8.83
CA ASP A 122 3.89 -14.93 9.21
C ASP A 122 5.11 -14.96 8.27
N GLY A 123 6.31 -15.13 8.85
CA GLY A 123 7.59 -15.22 8.16
C GLY A 123 8.76 -15.34 9.14
N ASP A 124 9.98 -15.53 8.63
CA ASP A 124 11.18 -15.60 9.47
C ASP A 124 11.49 -14.25 10.15
N GLY A 125 12.01 -14.29 11.37
CA GLY A 125 12.42 -13.10 12.11
C GLY A 125 11.26 -12.18 12.49
N ASP A 126 11.32 -10.90 12.10
CA ASP A 126 10.32 -9.88 12.43
C ASP A 126 8.97 -10.03 11.68
N GLY A 127 8.84 -11.07 10.85
CA GLY A 127 7.68 -11.30 10.00
C GLY A 127 7.66 -10.43 8.74
N ILE A 128 6.80 -10.76 7.78
CA ILE A 128 6.70 -10.04 6.51
C ILE A 128 5.94 -8.74 6.74
N VAL A 129 6.48 -7.61 6.25
CA VAL A 129 5.76 -6.33 6.23
C VAL A 129 4.57 -6.44 5.29
N MET A 130 3.36 -6.42 5.84
CA MET A 130 2.12 -6.56 5.06
C MET A 130 1.37 -5.24 4.89
N ALA A 131 1.64 -4.27 5.75
CA ALA A 131 1.21 -2.90 5.55
C ALA A 131 2.14 -1.90 6.25
N VAL A 132 2.21 -0.70 5.69
CA VAL A 132 2.90 0.45 6.27
C VAL A 132 1.98 1.67 6.29
N ARG A 133 2.30 2.61 7.18
CA ARG A 133 1.68 3.91 7.28
C ARG A 133 2.76 4.98 7.41
N HIS A 134 2.59 6.09 6.72
CA HIS A 134 3.43 7.26 6.96
C HIS A 134 3.01 7.91 8.28
N ARG A 135 3.99 8.29 9.12
CA ARG A 135 3.73 8.80 10.47
C ARG A 135 2.98 10.14 10.47
N GLU A 136 3.32 11.01 9.52
CA GLU A 136 2.78 12.38 9.46
C GLU A 136 1.80 12.64 8.30
N LEU A 137 2.00 12.03 7.13
CA LEU A 137 1.20 12.25 5.92
C LEU A 137 0.08 11.20 5.80
N PRO A 138 -1.03 11.51 5.08
CA PRO A 138 -2.14 10.58 4.88
C PRO A 138 -1.81 9.51 3.82
N ALA A 139 -0.71 8.78 4.00
CA ALA A 139 -0.25 7.72 3.10
C ALA A 139 -0.23 6.37 3.80
N GLU A 140 -0.85 5.37 3.19
CA GLU A 140 -0.80 3.98 3.66
C GLU A 140 -0.57 3.04 2.49
N GLY A 141 0.06 1.90 2.75
CA GLY A 141 0.29 0.88 1.73
C GLY A 141 0.02 -0.51 2.25
N VAL A 142 -0.59 -1.36 1.44
CA VAL A 142 -0.86 -2.78 1.71
C VAL A 142 -0.21 -3.67 0.66
N GLN A 143 0.47 -4.73 1.10
CA GLN A 143 1.16 -5.68 0.21
C GLN A 143 0.18 -6.64 -0.50
N PHE A 144 -1.01 -6.83 0.08
CA PHE A 144 -2.07 -7.68 -0.43
C PHE A 144 -3.10 -6.88 -1.25
N HIS A 145 -4.01 -7.58 -1.93
CA HIS A 145 -5.06 -6.99 -2.74
C HIS A 145 -6.39 -6.93 -1.97
N PRO A 146 -6.79 -5.78 -1.40
CA PRO A 146 -8.07 -5.65 -0.71
C PRO A 146 -9.29 -5.82 -1.63
N GLU A 147 -9.10 -5.69 -2.95
CA GLU A 147 -10.12 -5.95 -3.96
C GLU A 147 -10.29 -7.44 -4.27
N SER A 148 -9.35 -8.30 -3.86
CA SER A 148 -9.41 -9.73 -4.14
C SER A 148 -10.47 -10.45 -3.30
N VAL A 149 -11.11 -11.46 -3.90
CA VAL A 149 -12.00 -12.41 -3.20
C VAL A 149 -11.29 -13.21 -2.11
N LEU A 150 -9.95 -13.28 -2.15
CA LEU A 150 -9.14 -13.96 -1.14
C LEU A 150 -8.88 -13.10 0.11
N THR A 151 -9.32 -11.84 0.12
CA THR A 151 -9.10 -10.93 1.25
C THR A 151 -10.37 -10.76 2.06
N GLU A 152 -10.36 -11.30 3.28
CA GLU A 152 -11.44 -11.10 4.24
C GLU A 152 -11.55 -9.61 4.57
N GLN A 153 -12.78 -9.09 4.66
CA GLN A 153 -13.06 -7.68 4.95
C GLN A 153 -12.30 -6.66 4.08
N GLY A 154 -11.81 -7.03 2.90
CA GLY A 154 -11.11 -6.11 1.99
C GLY A 154 -11.98 -4.92 1.55
N ARG A 155 -13.29 -5.14 1.39
CA ARG A 155 -14.28 -4.07 1.14
C ARG A 155 -14.42 -3.10 2.31
N ASP A 156 -14.30 -3.59 3.55
CA ASP A 156 -14.37 -2.74 4.74
C ASP A 156 -13.08 -1.93 4.91
N LEU A 157 -11.93 -2.52 4.57
CA LEU A 157 -10.65 -1.78 4.49
C LEU A 157 -10.74 -0.63 3.48
N LEU A 158 -11.25 -0.89 2.27
CA LEU A 158 -11.45 0.15 1.26
C LEU A 158 -12.47 1.19 1.71
N ARG A 159 -13.53 0.79 2.41
CA ARG A 159 -14.50 1.72 3.02
C ARG A 159 -13.82 2.65 4.03
N ASN A 160 -13.03 2.10 4.95
CA ASN A 160 -12.27 2.89 5.93
C ASN A 160 -11.36 3.91 5.24
N PHE A 161 -10.70 3.54 4.14
CA PHE A 161 -9.91 4.47 3.34
C PHE A 161 -10.76 5.59 2.71
N LEU A 162 -11.93 5.26 2.16
CA LEU A 162 -12.83 6.22 1.53
C LEU A 162 -13.54 7.14 2.52
N GLU A 163 -13.77 6.70 3.76
CA GLU A 163 -14.41 7.50 4.82
C GLU A 163 -13.41 8.37 5.59
N ARG A 164 -12.11 8.08 5.47
CA ARG A 164 -11.06 8.87 6.12
C ARG A 164 -11.07 10.31 5.63
N THR A 165 -11.09 11.24 6.57
CA THR A 165 -10.85 12.66 6.34
C THR A 165 -9.39 12.95 6.71
N PRO A 166 -8.61 13.67 5.87
CA PRO A 166 -7.24 14.03 6.18
C PRO A 166 -7.09 14.87 7.45
#